data_AF-A0A5J4PLE4-F1
#
_entry.id   AF-A0A5J4PLE4-F1
#
_cell.length_a   1.000
_cell.length_b   1.000
_cell.length_c   1.000
_cell.angle_alpha   90.00
_cell.angle_beta   90.00
_cell.angle_gamma   90.00
#
_symmetry.space_group_name_H-M   'P 1'
#
loop_
_entity.id
_entity.type
_entity.pdbx_description
1 polymer ?
#
loop_
_entity_poly.entity_id
_entity_poly.type
_entity_poly.pdbx_seq_one_letter_code
_entity_poly.pdbx_strand_id
1 'polypeptide(L)'
;MKEFIRILKRFVPPYKKYLILNVLFNFLSAVLNVFSFVLIKPILEILFKLQEVNYDFISWNDSSIDLKDKLINNAYFYITDLIRQYGESTTLLILGLFLIVMTFFKTGCYFLSSACMMPIRTGIVRDIRIQLYAKILSLPLSFFSEKRKGDIIARTSGDVQEVEVSITSSLDMLFKNPILIFIYFATLVIISWQLTLFTIIVLPFMGWIMGVIGRKLKRNSLIAQERWSNLMSQLEE
;
A
#
# COMPACT_ATOMS: atom_id res chain seq x y z
N MET A 1 -4.33 7.95 -18.23
CA MET A 1 -3.18 7.02 -18.09
C MET A 1 -1.97 7.45 -18.92
N LYS A 2 -2.05 7.58 -20.25
CA LYS A 2 -0.88 7.98 -21.10
C LYS A 2 -0.28 9.35 -20.73
N GLU A 3 -1.12 10.36 -20.53
CA GLU A 3 -0.64 11.70 -20.14
C GLU A 3 -0.02 11.72 -18.73
N PHE A 4 -0.57 10.95 -17.80
CA PHE A 4 0.00 10.79 -16.46
C PHE A 4 1.40 10.17 -16.51
N ILE A 5 1.57 9.09 -17.27
CA ILE A 5 2.88 8.44 -17.46
C ILE A 5 3.88 9.39 -18.12
N ARG A 6 3.44 10.24 -19.05
CA ARG A 6 4.28 11.26 -19.69
C ARG A 6 4.76 12.31 -18.68
N ILE A 7 3.88 12.79 -17.80
CA ILE A 7 4.24 13.72 -16.72
C ILE A 7 5.25 13.04 -15.77
N LEU A 8 4.95 11.82 -15.33
CA LEU A 8 5.82 11.07 -14.43
C LEU A 8 7.22 10.85 -15.03
N LYS A 9 7.31 10.45 -16.31
CA LYS A 9 8.58 10.27 -17.02
C LYS A 9 9.39 11.56 -17.13
N ARG A 10 8.74 12.73 -17.16
CA ARG A 10 9.40 14.04 -17.23
C ARG A 10 9.94 14.50 -15.87
N PHE A 11 9.18 14.29 -14.78
CA PHE A 11 9.48 14.89 -13.47
C PHE A 11 10.13 13.94 -12.44
N VAL A 12 10.01 12.62 -12.60
CA VAL A 12 10.63 11.62 -11.70
C VAL A 12 12.15 11.39 -11.88
N PRO A 13 12.77 11.53 -13.09
CA PRO A 13 14.20 11.25 -13.28
C PRO A 13 15.18 11.88 -12.28
N PRO A 14 15.03 13.15 -11.84
CA PRO A 14 15.93 13.73 -10.83
C PRO A 14 15.86 13.02 -9.47
N TYR A 15 14.78 12.31 -9.17
CA TYR A 15 14.54 11.65 -7.88
C TYR A 15 14.70 10.11 -7.91
N LYS A 16 15.34 9.55 -8.95
CA LYS A 16 15.51 8.10 -9.12
C LYS A 16 16.08 7.37 -7.90
N LYS A 17 17.03 7.98 -7.18
CA LYS A 17 17.63 7.39 -5.97
C LYS A 17 16.59 7.18 -4.86
N TYR A 18 15.78 8.21 -4.61
CA TYR A 18 14.69 8.15 -3.63
C TYR A 18 13.61 7.15 -4.02
N LEU A 19 13.35 7.02 -5.33
CA LEU A 19 12.40 6.04 -5.85
C LEU A 19 12.88 4.60 -5.60
N ILE A 20 14.15 4.31 -5.87
CA ILE A 20 14.74 2.98 -5.62
C ILE A 20 14.70 2.64 -4.13
N LEU A 21 15.08 3.59 -3.27
CA LEU A 21 15.02 3.42 -1.82
C LEU A 21 13.58 3.19 -1.34
N ASN A 22 12.62 3.96 -1.84
CA ASN A 22 11.20 3.78 -1.53
C ASN A 22 10.72 2.37 -1.90
N VAL A 23 11.04 1.90 -3.11
CA VAL A 23 10.70 0.54 -3.58
C VAL A 23 11.31 -0.52 -2.67
N LEU A 24 12.60 -0.39 -2.34
CA LEU A 24 13.32 -1.32 -1.46
C LEU A 24 12.69 -1.38 -0.06
N PHE A 25 12.41 -0.22 0.56
CA PHE A 25 11.81 -0.18 1.88
C PHE A 25 10.36 -0.68 1.90
N ASN A 26 9.59 -0.44 0.83
CA ASN A 26 8.26 -1.03 0.69
C ASN A 26 8.34 -2.56 0.59
N PHE A 27 9.26 -3.08 -0.22
CA PHE A 27 9.48 -4.52 -0.34
C PHE A 27 9.86 -5.13 1.01
N LEU A 28 10.83 -4.54 1.72
CA LEU A 28 11.27 -5.01 3.02
C LEU A 28 10.14 -4.96 4.06
N SER A 29 9.37 -3.87 4.10
CA SER A 29 8.20 -3.75 4.98
C SER A 29 7.12 -4.82 4.66
N ALA A 30 6.89 -5.11 3.39
CA ALA A 30 5.94 -6.15 2.96
C ALA A 30 6.39 -7.54 3.44
N VAL A 31 7.68 -7.87 3.26
CA VAL A 31 8.27 -9.14 3.71
C VAL A 31 8.20 -9.26 5.23
N LEU A 32 8.56 -8.21 5.97
CA LEU A 32 8.46 -8.19 7.44
C LEU A 32 7.00 -8.36 7.92
N ASN A 33 6.03 -7.82 7.19
CA ASN A 33 4.63 -8.02 7.50
C ASN A 33 4.16 -9.47 7.31
N VAL A 34 4.71 -10.18 6.32
CA VAL A 34 4.41 -11.61 6.11
C VAL A 34 4.82 -12.43 7.34
N PHE A 35 5.99 -12.15 7.93
CA PHE A 35 6.41 -12.81 9.16
C PHE A 35 5.40 -12.60 10.30
N SER A 36 4.87 -11.38 10.47
CA SER A 36 3.84 -11.10 11.48
C SER A 36 2.59 -11.98 11.31
N PHE A 37 2.15 -12.23 10.07
CA PHE A 37 0.99 -13.10 9.80
C PHE A 37 1.30 -14.58 10.01
N VAL A 38 2.49 -15.04 9.58
CA VAL A 38 2.88 -16.45 9.72
C VAL A 38 2.97 -16.86 11.19
N LEU A 39 3.41 -15.95 12.07
CA LEU A 39 3.50 -16.19 13.52
C LEU A 39 2.15 -16.35 14.21
N ILE A 40 1.05 -15.88 13.62
CA ILE A 40 -0.28 -16.01 14.24
C ILE A 40 -0.66 -17.48 14.37
N LYS A 41 -0.37 -18.30 13.36
CA LYS A 41 -0.72 -19.73 13.38
C LYS A 41 -0.14 -20.47 14.60
N PRO A 42 1.18 -20.49 14.85
CA PRO A 42 1.73 -21.18 16.02
C PRO A 42 1.25 -20.58 17.34
N ILE A 43 1.03 -19.25 17.42
CA ILE A 43 0.46 -18.63 18.63
C ILE A 43 -0.95 -19.19 18.91
N LEU A 44 -1.81 -19.28 17.90
CA LEU A 44 -3.15 -19.83 18.05
C LEU A 44 -3.12 -21.32 18.40
N GLU A 45 -2.23 -22.10 17.78
CA GLU A 45 -2.09 -23.53 18.05
C GLU A 45 -1.67 -23.79 19.49
N ILE A 46 -0.74 -23.01 20.04
CA ILE A 46 -0.32 -23.10 21.45
C ILE A 46 -1.46 -22.64 22.37
N LEU A 47 -2.10 -21.49 22.07
CA LEU A 47 -3.16 -20.91 22.90
C LEU A 47 -4.37 -21.84 23.03
N PHE A 48 -4.79 -22.47 21.93
CA PHE A 48 -5.95 -23.35 21.88
C PHE A 48 -5.60 -24.84 22.03
N LYS A 49 -4.33 -25.18 22.23
CA LYS A 49 -3.84 -26.56 22.37
C LYS A 49 -4.31 -27.47 21.23
N LEU A 50 -4.25 -26.96 20.00
CA LEU A 50 -4.86 -27.61 18.83
C LEU A 50 -4.04 -28.81 18.30
N GLN A 51 -2.75 -28.92 18.67
CA GLN A 51 -1.86 -29.97 18.16
C GLN A 51 -0.73 -30.34 19.15
N GLU A 52 -0.59 -31.64 19.46
CA GLU A 52 0.63 -32.27 19.99
C GLU A 52 1.48 -32.84 18.85
N VAL A 53 1.74 -32.06 17.80
CA VAL A 53 2.56 -32.56 16.69
C VAL A 53 4.03 -32.41 17.07
N ASN A 54 4.67 -33.54 17.35
CA ASN A 54 6.12 -33.62 17.45
C ASN A 54 6.69 -33.50 16.04
N TYR A 55 7.13 -32.29 15.70
CA TYR A 55 7.95 -32.08 14.51
C TYR A 55 9.35 -32.64 14.80
N ASP A 56 9.96 -33.27 13.80
CA ASP A 56 11.34 -33.73 13.84
C ASP A 56 12.19 -32.85 12.91
N PHE A 57 13.46 -32.64 13.24
CA PHE A 57 14.35 -31.84 12.40
C PHE A 57 14.62 -32.55 11.07
N ILE A 58 14.32 -31.88 9.96
CA ILE A 58 14.61 -32.37 8.61
C ILE A 58 15.91 -31.75 8.12
N SER A 59 16.85 -32.60 7.66
CA SER A 59 18.13 -32.14 7.09
C SER A 59 17.93 -31.31 5.83
N TRP A 60 18.68 -30.22 5.71
CA TRP A 60 18.63 -29.33 4.55
C TRP A 60 19.04 -30.02 3.24
N ASN A 61 19.91 -31.04 3.33
CA ASN A 61 20.45 -31.76 2.18
C ASN A 61 19.53 -32.86 1.62
N ASP A 62 18.39 -33.13 2.27
CA ASP A 62 17.47 -34.18 1.82
C ASP A 62 16.69 -33.75 0.56
N SER A 63 17.04 -34.23 -0.63
CA SER A 63 16.39 -33.85 -1.89
C SER A 63 14.94 -34.32 -2.05
N SER A 64 14.44 -35.19 -1.15
CA SER A 64 13.11 -35.79 -1.31
C SER A 64 11.95 -34.86 -0.94
N ILE A 65 12.21 -33.84 -0.12
CA ILE A 65 11.19 -32.93 0.43
C ILE A 65 11.36 -31.53 -0.18
N ASP A 66 10.23 -30.90 -0.52
CA ASP A 66 10.22 -29.54 -1.06
C ASP A 66 10.80 -28.53 -0.05
N LEU A 67 11.46 -27.49 -0.57
CA LEU A 67 12.16 -26.49 0.24
C LEU A 67 11.19 -25.72 1.15
N LYS A 68 9.97 -25.47 0.68
CA LYS A 68 8.90 -24.86 1.46
C LYS A 68 8.57 -25.70 2.70
N ASP A 69 8.33 -26.99 2.51
CA ASP A 69 7.88 -27.87 3.59
C ASP A 69 8.99 -28.08 4.63
N LYS A 70 10.26 -28.12 4.20
CA LYS A 70 11.41 -28.10 5.12
C LYS A 70 11.47 -26.84 5.97
N LEU A 71 11.31 -25.67 5.35
CA LEU A 71 11.35 -24.39 6.07
C LEU A 71 10.25 -24.32 7.13
N ILE A 72 9.04 -24.71 6.76
CA ILE A 72 7.89 -24.71 7.64
C ILE A 72 8.12 -25.72 8.78
N ASN A 73 8.47 -26.97 8.46
CA ASN A 73 8.70 -28.02 9.45
C ASN A 73 9.81 -27.64 10.45
N ASN A 74 10.96 -27.18 9.96
CA ASN A 74 12.07 -26.81 10.84
C ASN A 74 11.73 -25.58 11.70
N ALA A 75 10.92 -24.64 11.20
CA ALA A 75 10.43 -23.54 12.02
C ALA A 75 9.52 -24.04 13.17
N TYR A 76 8.59 -24.96 12.90
CA TYR A 76 7.76 -25.56 13.94
C TYR A 76 8.57 -26.43 14.90
N PHE A 77 9.59 -27.15 14.43
CA PHE A 77 10.52 -27.91 15.27
C PHE A 77 11.15 -27.01 16.34
N TYR A 78 11.68 -25.85 15.95
CA TYR A 78 12.26 -24.91 16.92
C TYR A 78 11.21 -24.36 17.90
N ILE A 79 9.98 -24.14 17.47
CA ILE A 79 8.89 -23.72 18.37
C ILE A 79 8.56 -24.84 19.37
N THR A 80 8.44 -26.08 18.91
CA THR A 80 8.19 -27.25 19.77
C THR A 80 9.34 -27.48 20.75
N ASP A 81 10.58 -27.29 20.32
CA ASP A 81 11.76 -27.38 21.19
C ASP A 81 11.74 -26.29 22.28
N LEU A 82 11.38 -25.05 21.93
CA LEU A 82 11.16 -23.97 22.91
C LEU A 82 10.07 -24.32 23.93
N ILE A 83 8.97 -24.93 23.49
CA ILE A 83 7.88 -25.39 24.37
C ILE A 83 8.39 -26.46 25.34
N ARG A 84 9.19 -27.43 24.85
CA ARG A 84 9.75 -28.50 25.69
C ARG A 84 10.73 -27.98 26.73
N GLN A 85 11.58 -27.02 26.38
CA GLN A 85 12.63 -26.50 27.26
C GLN A 85 12.11 -25.44 28.26
N TYR A 86 11.24 -24.54 27.81
CA TYR A 86 10.84 -23.35 28.58
C TYR A 86 9.34 -23.29 28.91
N GLY A 87 8.53 -24.22 28.40
CA GLY A 87 7.08 -24.28 28.59
C GLY A 87 6.28 -23.42 27.59
N GLU A 88 4.97 -23.69 27.51
CA GLU A 88 4.03 -23.01 26.61
C GLU A 88 3.97 -21.49 26.87
N SER A 89 3.86 -21.08 28.14
CA SER A 89 3.71 -19.67 28.54
C SER A 89 4.93 -18.82 28.14
N THR A 90 6.15 -19.31 28.42
CA THR A 90 7.38 -18.61 28.06
C THR A 90 7.56 -18.55 26.54
N THR A 91 7.20 -19.61 25.83
CA THR A 91 7.26 -19.63 24.36
C THR A 91 6.30 -18.61 23.75
N LEU A 92 5.07 -18.50 24.26
CA LEU A 92 4.12 -17.47 23.85
C LEU A 92 4.67 -16.05 24.09
N LEU A 93 5.34 -15.81 25.21
CA LEU A 93 5.98 -14.54 25.50
C LEU A 93 7.09 -14.24 24.49
N ILE A 94 7.97 -15.21 24.21
CA ILE A 94 9.06 -15.07 23.23
C ILE A 94 8.50 -14.77 21.83
N LEU A 95 7.48 -15.52 21.38
CA LEU A 95 6.83 -15.28 20.09
C LEU A 95 6.14 -13.91 20.04
N GLY A 96 5.51 -13.50 21.14
CA GLY A 96 4.90 -12.18 21.28
C GLY A 96 5.92 -11.04 21.20
N LEU A 97 7.05 -11.17 21.91
CA LEU A 97 8.13 -10.19 21.88
C LEU A 97 8.78 -10.13 20.49
N PHE A 98 8.99 -11.29 19.85
CA PHE A 98 9.46 -11.37 18.47
C PHE A 98 8.50 -10.68 17.50
N LEU A 99 7.18 -10.85 17.66
CA LEU A 99 6.17 -10.16 16.86
C LEU A 99 6.23 -8.65 17.05
N ILE A 100 6.40 -8.16 18.28
CA ILE A 100 6.56 -6.72 18.58
C ILE A 100 7.79 -6.17 17.87
N VAL A 101 8.93 -6.85 17.99
CA VAL A 101 10.20 -6.44 17.34
C VAL A 101 10.04 -6.42 15.82
N MET A 102 9.47 -7.48 15.22
CA MET A 102 9.24 -7.53 13.77
C MET A 102 8.27 -6.45 13.29
N THR A 103 7.22 -6.17 14.08
CA THR A 103 6.26 -5.09 13.77
C THR A 103 6.92 -3.71 13.88
N PHE A 104 7.82 -3.52 14.84
CA PHE A 104 8.62 -2.30 14.95
C PHE A 104 9.51 -2.10 13.72
N PHE A 105 10.27 -3.13 13.30
CA PHE A 105 11.09 -3.05 12.07
C PHE A 105 10.25 -2.85 10.81
N LYS A 106 9.12 -3.53 10.68
CA LYS A 106 8.15 -3.35 9.59
C LYS A 106 7.70 -1.89 9.52
N THR A 107 7.32 -1.32 10.66
CA THR A 107 6.82 0.06 10.78
C THR A 107 7.94 1.07 10.49
N GLY A 108 9.16 0.80 10.96
CA GLY A 108 10.34 1.57 10.61
C GLY A 108 10.59 1.59 9.10
N CYS A 109 10.63 0.42 8.45
CA CYS A 109 10.79 0.33 6.99
C CYS A 109 9.65 1.03 6.24
N TYR A 110 8.41 0.90 6.71
CA TYR A 110 7.27 1.61 6.15
C TYR A 110 7.42 3.13 6.25
N PHE A 111 7.88 3.61 7.40
CA PHE A 111 8.15 5.02 7.62
C PHE A 111 9.28 5.53 6.73
N LEU A 112 10.40 4.79 6.63
CA LEU A 112 11.52 5.15 5.73
C LEU A 112 11.09 5.18 4.26
N SER A 113 10.26 4.22 3.83
CA SER A 113 9.62 4.24 2.51
C SER A 113 8.84 5.54 2.30
N SER A 114 7.97 5.91 3.24
CA SER A 114 7.19 7.15 3.17
C SER A 114 8.08 8.40 3.16
N ALA A 115 9.13 8.42 3.98
CA ALA A 115 10.10 9.51 4.04
C ALA A 115 10.88 9.67 2.73
N CYS A 116 11.26 8.57 2.06
CA CYS A 116 11.87 8.61 0.73
C CYS A 116 10.89 9.08 -0.35
N MET A 117 9.59 8.86 -0.18
CA MET A 117 8.58 9.33 -1.13
C MET A 117 8.32 10.85 -1.02
N MET A 118 8.47 11.42 0.17
CA MET A 118 8.21 12.85 0.42
C MET A 118 8.98 13.81 -0.51
N PRO A 119 10.32 13.70 -0.67
CA PRO A 119 11.08 14.53 -1.60
C PRO A 119 10.63 14.41 -3.06
N ILE A 120 10.16 13.23 -3.47
CA ILE A 120 9.64 13.00 -4.82
C ILE A 120 8.34 13.81 -5.01
N ARG A 121 7.41 13.70 -4.06
CA ARG A 121 6.12 14.39 -4.09
C ARG A 121 6.30 15.91 -4.11
N THR A 122 7.02 16.45 -3.13
CA THR A 122 7.21 17.90 -3.01
C THR A 122 8.08 18.46 -4.12
N GLY A 123 9.08 17.68 -4.57
CA GLY A 123 9.94 18.03 -5.69
C GLY A 123 9.19 18.18 -7.00
N ILE A 124 8.33 17.21 -7.35
CA ILE A 124 7.52 17.27 -8.58
C ILE A 124 6.56 18.46 -8.54
N VAL A 125 5.89 18.69 -7.41
CA VAL A 125 4.96 19.82 -7.23
C VAL A 125 5.68 21.16 -7.39
N ARG A 126 6.86 21.29 -6.78
CA ARG A 126 7.70 22.48 -6.91
C ARG A 126 8.04 22.73 -8.37
N ASP A 127 8.47 21.71 -9.10
CA ASP A 127 8.89 21.85 -10.50
C ASP A 127 7.72 22.23 -11.41
N ILE A 128 6.51 21.72 -11.13
CA ILE A 128 5.27 22.12 -11.82
C ILE A 128 4.96 23.58 -11.54
N ARG A 129 4.99 24.01 -10.27
CA ARG A 129 4.72 25.41 -9.89
C ARG A 129 5.72 26.36 -10.55
N ILE A 130 7.02 26.04 -10.54
CA ILE A 130 8.06 26.85 -11.18
C ILE A 130 7.79 27.02 -12.69
N GLN A 131 7.49 25.93 -13.40
CA GLN A 131 7.21 25.99 -14.84
C GLN A 131 5.94 26.79 -15.14
N LEU A 132 4.91 26.64 -14.30
CA LEU A 132 3.65 27.35 -14.45
C LEU A 132 3.83 28.85 -14.20
N TYR A 133 4.55 29.24 -13.15
CA TYR A 133 4.89 30.64 -12.89
C TYR A 133 5.74 31.25 -14.00
N ALA A 134 6.79 30.57 -14.45
CA ALA A 134 7.61 31.03 -15.56
C ALA A 134 6.78 31.25 -16.83
N LYS A 135 5.82 30.35 -17.09
CA LYS A 135 4.91 30.49 -18.24
C LYS A 135 4.01 31.70 -18.08
N ILE A 136 3.38 31.90 -16.92
CA ILE A 136 2.49 33.04 -16.67
C ILE A 136 3.25 34.36 -16.85
N LEU A 137 4.46 34.48 -16.31
CA LEU A 137 5.28 35.69 -16.43
C LEU A 137 5.74 35.98 -17.87
N SER A 138 5.80 34.96 -18.74
CA SER A 138 6.17 35.12 -20.15
C SER A 138 5.00 35.52 -21.09
N LEU A 139 3.77 35.61 -20.58
CA LEU A 139 2.60 35.90 -21.40
C LEU A 139 2.49 37.41 -21.70
N PRO A 140 2.02 37.79 -22.92
CA PRO A 140 1.85 39.19 -23.29
C PRO A 140 0.72 39.86 -22.49
N LEU A 141 0.78 41.19 -22.33
CA LEU A 141 -0.25 41.96 -21.61
C LEU A 141 -1.68 41.74 -22.14
N SER A 142 -1.85 41.50 -23.45
CA SER A 142 -3.15 41.22 -24.06
C SER A 142 -3.85 40.02 -23.43
N PHE A 143 -3.11 38.99 -23.02
CA PHE A 143 -3.66 37.82 -22.33
C PHE A 143 -4.30 38.19 -21.00
N PHE A 144 -3.70 39.14 -20.27
CA PHE A 144 -4.20 39.60 -18.96
C PHE A 144 -5.34 40.60 -19.08
N SER A 145 -5.48 41.28 -20.23
CA SER A 145 -6.62 42.16 -20.51
C SER A 145 -7.88 41.36 -20.86
N GLU A 146 -7.76 40.20 -21.50
CA GLU A 146 -8.88 39.34 -21.90
C GLU A 146 -9.37 38.38 -20.80
N LYS A 147 -8.51 38.04 -19.82
CA LYS A 147 -8.82 37.06 -18.76
C LYS A 147 -9.00 37.73 -17.41
N ARG A 148 -10.01 37.28 -16.65
CA ARG A 148 -10.22 37.78 -15.28
C ARG A 148 -9.04 37.34 -14.42
N LYS A 149 -8.48 38.28 -13.65
CA LYS A 149 -7.41 38.01 -12.67
C LYS A 149 -7.77 36.85 -11.73
N GLY A 150 -9.04 36.77 -11.32
CA GLY A 150 -9.56 35.70 -10.46
C GLY A 150 -9.42 34.30 -11.08
N ASP A 151 -9.64 34.15 -12.39
CA ASP A 151 -9.53 32.87 -13.09
C ASP A 151 -8.08 32.39 -13.10
N ILE A 152 -7.11 33.29 -13.28
CA ILE A 152 -5.69 32.97 -13.26
C ILE A 152 -5.27 32.47 -11.87
N ILE A 153 -5.75 33.13 -10.80
CA ILE A 153 -5.48 32.73 -9.41
C ILE A 153 -6.13 31.38 -9.10
N ALA A 154 -7.39 31.19 -9.48
CA ALA A 154 -8.12 29.94 -9.26
C ALA A 154 -7.43 28.74 -9.93
N ARG A 155 -6.94 28.90 -11.16
CA ARG A 155 -6.22 27.82 -11.87
C ARG A 155 -4.82 27.59 -11.32
N THR A 156 -4.12 28.66 -10.93
CA THR A 156 -2.75 28.55 -10.40
C THR A 156 -2.71 27.96 -8.99
N SER A 157 -3.76 28.17 -8.19
CA SER A 157 -3.85 27.66 -6.83
C SER A 157 -4.66 26.35 -6.77
N GLY A 158 -5.91 26.37 -7.26
CA GLY A 158 -6.84 25.26 -7.19
C GLY A 158 -6.46 24.10 -8.11
N ASP A 159 -6.38 24.33 -9.43
CA ASP A 159 -6.09 23.24 -10.38
C ASP A 159 -4.72 22.61 -10.11
N VAL A 160 -3.72 23.42 -9.72
CA VAL A 160 -2.38 22.91 -9.36
C VAL A 160 -2.41 22.05 -8.12
N GLN A 161 -3.22 22.40 -7.11
CA GLN A 161 -3.37 21.58 -5.90
C GLN A 161 -4.04 20.23 -6.21
N GLU A 162 -5.05 20.21 -7.08
CA GLU A 162 -5.67 18.96 -7.54
C GLU A 162 -4.66 18.09 -8.31
N VAL A 163 -3.85 18.70 -9.17
CA VAL A 163 -2.76 18.00 -9.87
C VAL A 163 -1.75 17.42 -8.87
N GLU A 164 -1.39 18.16 -7.83
CA GLU A 164 -0.50 17.72 -6.75
C GLU A 164 -1.04 16.48 -6.01
N VAL A 165 -2.32 16.50 -5.62
CA VAL A 165 -2.97 15.36 -4.95
C VAL A 165 -3.07 14.15 -5.90
N SER A 166 -3.40 14.39 -7.16
CA SER A 166 -3.51 13.36 -8.19
C SER A 166 -2.17 12.68 -8.46
N ILE A 167 -1.08 13.46 -8.57
CA ILE A 167 0.27 12.92 -8.75
C ILE A 167 0.69 12.10 -7.54
N THR A 168 0.47 12.65 -6.35
CA THR A 168 0.83 12.02 -5.09
C THR A 168 0.18 10.65 -4.92
N SER A 169 -1.14 10.58 -5.11
CA SER A 169 -1.91 9.33 -5.02
C SER A 169 -1.50 8.32 -6.09
N SER A 170 -1.22 8.80 -7.31
CA SER A 170 -0.83 7.94 -8.41
C SER A 170 0.59 7.36 -8.24
N LEU A 171 1.52 8.09 -7.60
CA LEU A 171 2.84 7.55 -7.25
C LEU A 171 2.74 6.36 -6.30
N ASP A 172 1.87 6.46 -5.27
CA ASP A 172 1.62 5.33 -4.37
C ASP A 172 0.99 4.15 -5.12
N MET A 173 0.03 4.44 -5.99
CA MET A 173 -0.66 3.42 -6.78
C MET A 173 0.28 2.67 -7.73
N LEU A 174 1.31 3.33 -8.28
CA LEU A 174 2.24 2.70 -9.22
C LEU A 174 3.41 2.00 -8.56
N PHE A 175 3.91 2.50 -7.43
CA PHE A 175 5.13 1.98 -6.82
C PHE A 175 4.87 1.15 -5.57
N LYS A 176 4.01 1.61 -4.66
CA LYS A 176 3.77 0.92 -3.39
C LYS A 176 2.76 -0.22 -3.51
N ASN A 177 1.59 0.06 -4.07
CA ASN A 177 0.50 -0.92 -4.12
C ASN A 177 0.87 -2.19 -4.90
N PRO A 178 1.55 -2.14 -6.06
CA PRO A 178 1.90 -3.35 -6.80
C PRO A 178 2.89 -4.23 -6.06
N ILE A 179 3.85 -3.64 -5.33
CA ILE A 179 4.79 -4.39 -4.48
C ILE A 179 4.02 -5.13 -3.38
N LEU A 180 3.14 -4.42 -2.66
CA LEU A 180 2.35 -5.05 -1.60
C LEU A 180 1.46 -6.17 -2.13
N ILE A 181 0.75 -5.92 -3.25
CA ILE A 181 -0.10 -6.91 -3.90
C ILE A 181 0.73 -8.13 -4.31
N PHE A 182 1.86 -7.92 -4.98
CA PHE A 182 2.71 -9.01 -5.45
C PHE A 182 3.24 -9.87 -4.30
N ILE A 183 3.77 -9.24 -3.25
CA ILE A 183 4.33 -9.96 -2.10
C ILE A 183 3.25 -10.74 -1.36
N TYR A 184 2.13 -10.12 -1.01
CA TYR A 184 1.07 -10.82 -0.29
C TYR A 184 0.41 -11.91 -1.12
N PHE A 185 0.20 -11.67 -2.41
CA PHE A 185 -0.34 -12.67 -3.32
C PHE A 185 0.61 -13.87 -3.46
N ALA A 186 1.91 -13.63 -3.69
CA ALA A 186 2.92 -14.68 -3.73
C ALA A 186 2.95 -15.48 -2.43
N THR A 187 2.90 -14.81 -1.27
CA THR A 187 2.81 -15.46 0.04
C THR A 187 1.57 -16.34 0.17
N LEU A 188 0.40 -15.86 -0.24
CA LEU A 188 -0.84 -16.65 -0.18
C LEU A 188 -0.74 -17.93 -1.01
N VAL A 189 -0.25 -17.82 -2.25
CA VAL A 189 -0.04 -18.98 -3.14
C VAL A 189 0.95 -19.97 -2.53
N ILE A 190 2.06 -19.46 -1.96
CA ILE A 190 3.06 -20.29 -1.28
C ILE A 190 2.45 -21.00 -0.08
N ILE A 191 1.66 -20.32 0.77
CA ILE A 191 1.05 -20.95 1.95
C ILE A 191 0.04 -22.03 1.55
N SER A 192 -0.98 -21.67 0.78
CA SER A 192 -1.99 -22.60 0.27
C SER A 192 -2.59 -22.10 -1.04
N TRP A 193 -2.29 -22.80 -2.14
CA TRP A 193 -2.84 -22.48 -3.45
C TRP A 193 -4.35 -22.73 -3.51
N GLN A 194 -4.88 -23.69 -2.75
CA GLN A 194 -6.32 -24.01 -2.72
C GLN A 194 -7.14 -22.88 -2.08
N LEU A 195 -6.71 -22.38 -0.91
CA LEU A 195 -7.34 -21.23 -0.25
C LEU A 195 -7.21 -19.95 -1.08
N THR A 196 -6.07 -19.79 -1.76
CA THR A 196 -5.85 -18.65 -2.65
C THR A 196 -6.81 -18.69 -3.83
N LEU A 197 -7.00 -19.86 -4.46
CA LEU A 197 -7.93 -20.03 -5.57
C LEU A 197 -9.38 -19.73 -5.13
N PHE A 198 -9.78 -20.22 -3.95
CA PHE A 198 -11.07 -19.87 -3.35
C PHE A 198 -11.21 -18.35 -3.19
N THR A 199 -10.19 -17.69 -2.65
CA THR A 199 -10.18 -16.23 -2.48
C THR A 199 -10.28 -15.48 -3.81
N ILE A 200 -9.60 -15.95 -4.86
CA ILE A 200 -9.65 -15.36 -6.22
C ILE A 200 -11.06 -15.43 -6.80
N ILE A 201 -11.88 -16.42 -6.44
CA ILE A 201 -13.28 -16.54 -6.88
C ILE A 201 -14.20 -15.64 -6.05
N VAL A 202 -14.00 -15.58 -4.73
CA VAL A 202 -14.85 -14.79 -3.82
C VAL A 202 -14.62 -13.28 -3.97
N LEU A 203 -13.38 -12.85 -4.20
CA LEU A 203 -13.01 -11.45 -4.31
C LEU A 203 -13.75 -10.69 -5.44
N PRO A 204 -13.85 -11.19 -6.69
CA PRO A 204 -14.62 -10.53 -7.75
C PRO A 204 -16.12 -10.54 -7.46
N PHE A 205 -16.65 -11.57 -6.80
CA PHE A 205 -18.06 -11.59 -6.38
C PHE A 205 -18.35 -10.46 -5.37
N MET A 206 -17.49 -10.31 -4.35
CA MET A 206 -17.58 -9.19 -3.40
C MET A 206 -17.37 -7.83 -4.08
N GLY A 207 -16.40 -7.75 -5.00
CA GLY A 207 -16.17 -6.56 -5.81
C GLY A 207 -17.37 -6.18 -6.68
N TRP A 208 -18.10 -7.16 -7.21
CA TRP A 208 -19.33 -6.93 -7.96
C TRP A 208 -20.45 -6.38 -7.07
N ILE A 209 -20.67 -6.98 -5.89
CA ILE A 209 -21.64 -6.49 -4.90
C ILE A 209 -21.31 -5.05 -4.50
N MET A 210 -20.06 -4.79 -4.11
CA MET A 210 -19.61 -3.44 -3.77
C MET A 210 -19.77 -2.47 -4.94
N GLY A 211 -19.52 -2.90 -6.18
CA GLY A 211 -19.71 -2.09 -7.38
C GLY A 211 -21.17 -1.72 -7.63
N VAL A 212 -22.11 -2.64 -7.39
CA VAL A 212 -23.55 -2.36 -7.46
C VAL A 212 -23.97 -1.35 -6.39
N ILE A 213 -23.55 -1.56 -5.15
CA ILE A 213 -23.85 -0.67 -4.01
C ILE A 213 -23.22 0.71 -4.25
N GLY A 214 -21.97 0.77 -4.68
CA GLY A 214 -21.23 2.01 -4.94
C GLY A 214 -21.86 2.84 -6.06
N ARG A 215 -22.34 2.20 -7.14
CA ARG A 215 -23.11 2.90 -8.20
C ARG A 215 -24.40 3.50 -7.67
N LYS A 216 -25.12 2.76 -6.82
CA LYS A 216 -26.37 3.24 -6.20
C LYS A 216 -26.10 4.42 -5.27
N LEU A 217 -25.07 4.34 -4.43
CA LEU A 217 -24.65 5.46 -3.57
C LEU A 217 -24.26 6.69 -4.39
N LYS A 218 -23.39 6.52 -5.40
CA LYS A 218 -22.95 7.64 -6.26
C LYS A 218 -24.12 8.36 -6.91
N ARG A 219 -25.11 7.61 -7.44
CA ARG A 219 -26.32 8.21 -8.02
C ARG A 219 -27.09 9.02 -6.99
N ASN A 220 -27.30 8.48 -5.79
CA ASN A 220 -28.02 9.18 -4.74
C ASN A 220 -27.27 10.43 -4.25
N SER A 221 -25.95 10.39 -4.16
CA SER A 221 -25.12 11.56 -3.81
C SER A 221 -25.24 12.67 -4.85
N LEU A 222 -25.28 12.35 -6.14
CA LEU A 222 -25.47 13.34 -7.21
C LEU A 222 -26.85 14.01 -7.12
N ILE A 223 -27.91 13.22 -6.89
CA ILE A 223 -29.27 13.75 -6.70
C ILE A 223 -29.33 14.67 -5.46
N ALA A 224 -28.65 14.29 -4.37
CA ALA A 224 -28.58 15.13 -3.18
C ALA A 224 -27.83 16.44 -3.43
N GLN A 225 -26.72 16.41 -4.17
CA GLN A 225 -25.98 17.61 -4.59
C GLN A 225 -26.81 18.52 -5.48
N GLU A 226 -27.56 17.96 -6.43
CA GLU A 226 -28.47 18.73 -7.31
C GLU A 226 -29.58 19.42 -6.50
N ARG A 227 -30.22 18.71 -5.57
CA ARG A 227 -31.23 19.30 -4.67
C ARG A 227 -30.65 20.40 -3.78
N TRP A 228 -29.45 20.20 -3.25
CA TRP A 228 -28.74 21.23 -2.48
C TRP A 228 -28.46 22.47 -3.32
N SER A 229 -28.00 22.29 -4.57
CA SER A 229 -27.76 23.39 -5.50
C SER A 229 -29.04 24.19 -5.78
N ASN A 230 -30.17 23.51 -6.00
CA ASN A 230 -31.45 24.18 -6.25
C ASN A 230 -31.98 24.94 -5.02
N LEU A 231 -31.78 24.40 -3.82
CA LEU A 231 -32.14 25.11 -2.58
C LEU A 231 -31.29 26.37 -2.40
N MET A 232 -29.99 26.29 -2.70
CA MET A 232 -29.10 27.44 -2.62
C MET A 232 -29.50 28.54 -3.62
N SER A 233 -29.85 28.17 -4.87
CA SER A 233 -30.29 29.16 -5.85
C SER A 233 -31.58 29.87 -5.46
N GLN A 234 -32.52 29.16 -4.82
CA GLN A 234 -33.77 29.76 -4.31
C GLN A 234 -33.55 30.66 -3.09
N LEU A 235 -32.50 30.42 -2.29
CA LEU A 235 -32.13 31.28 -1.17
C LEU A 235 -31.40 32.56 -1.62
N GLU A 236 -30.76 32.53 -2.78
CA GLU A 236 -30.04 33.67 -3.36
C GLU A 236 -30.94 34.61 -4.19
N GLU A 237 -32.11 34.14 -4.65
CA GLU A 237 -33.20 34.97 -5.23
C GLU A 237 -34.00 35.73 -4.16
#